data_AF-A0A8S3BK18-F1
#
_entry.id   AF-A0A8S3BK18-F1
#
_cell.length_a   1.000
_cell.length_b   1.000
_cell.length_c   1.000
_cell.angle_alpha   90.00
_cell.angle_beta   90.00
_cell.angle_gamma   90.00
#
_symmetry.space_group_name_H-M   'P 1'
#
loop_
_entity.id
_entity.type
_entity.pdbx_description
1 polymer ?
#
loop_
_entity_poly.entity_id
_entity_poly.type
_entity_poly.pdbx_seq_one_letter_code
_entity_poly.pdbx_strand_id
1 'polypeptide(L)' 'SEYYKNPEELRRHWSKIPIDTDILLTHGPPHSILDISSNTYHLGCKELLKQVSTVIQPKLHLFGHVHRGYGQLKNEPEFG' A
#
# COMPACT_ATOMS: atom_id res chain seq x y z
N SER A 1 7.15 13.88 4.41
CA SER A 1 6.89 12.53 3.86
C SER A 1 5.77 11.89 4.67
N GLU A 2 5.05 10.92 4.10
CA GLU A 2 3.85 10.31 4.73
C GLU A 2 4.15 9.58 6.05
N TYR A 3 5.44 9.36 6.37
CA TYR A 3 5.95 8.73 7.58
C TYR A 3 5.65 9.45 8.90
N TYR A 4 5.42 10.76 8.86
CA TYR A 4 5.21 11.57 10.08
C TYR A 4 3.75 11.99 10.29
N LYS A 5 2.82 11.48 9.45
CA LYS A 5 1.40 11.80 9.60
C LYS A 5 0.79 10.98 10.72
N ASN A 6 -0.13 11.59 11.48
CA ASN A 6 -0.93 10.89 12.49
C ASN A 6 -1.72 9.74 11.83
N PRO A 7 -1.71 8.51 12.40
CA PRO A 7 -2.50 7.39 11.90
C PRO A 7 -3.98 7.72 11.61
N GLU A 8 -4.61 8.56 12.42
CA GLU A 8 -6.00 8.92 12.21
C GLU A 8 -6.21 9.80 10.96
N GLU A 9 -5.28 10.71 10.68
CA GLU A 9 -5.30 11.52 9.46
C GLU A 9 -5.09 10.66 8.22
N LEU A 10 -4.16 9.70 8.29
CA LEU A 10 -3.92 8.73 7.22
C LEU A 10 -5.16 7.88 6.97
N ARG A 11 -5.80 7.37 8.02
CA ARG A 11 -7.05 6.62 7.91
C ARG A 11 -8.16 7.44 7.22
N ARG A 12 -8.35 8.70 7.64
CA ARG A 12 -9.32 9.62 7.01
C ARG A 12 -8.96 9.99 5.57
N HIS A 13 -7.67 9.98 5.23
CA HIS A 13 -7.22 10.25 3.87
C HIS A 13 -7.54 9.05 2.96
N TRP A 14 -7.15 7.84 3.38
CA TRP A 14 -7.34 6.62 2.61
C TRP A 14 -8.80 6.16 2.54
N SER A 15 -9.63 6.52 3.52
CA SER A 15 -11.08 6.24 3.49
C SER A 15 -11.83 6.99 2.38
N LYS A 16 -11.19 7.93 1.68
CA LYS A 16 -11.80 8.67 0.57
C LYS A 16 -11.74 7.91 -0.75
N ILE A 17 -10.97 6.83 -0.82
CA ILE A 17 -10.87 6.03 -2.04
C ILE A 17 -12.20 5.28 -2.25
N PRO A 18 -12.81 5.34 -3.44
CA PRO A 18 -14.02 4.59 -3.75
C PRO A 18 -13.84 3.08 -3.60
N ILE A 19 -14.86 2.39 -3.10
CA ILE A 19 -14.81 0.93 -2.82
C ILE A 19 -14.74 0.07 -4.10
N ASP A 20 -15.15 0.62 -5.24
CA ASP A 20 -15.16 -0.02 -6.55
C ASP A 20 -13.88 0.27 -7.37
N THR A 21 -12.83 0.73 -6.70
CA THR A 21 -11.55 1.05 -7.34
C THR A 21 -10.85 -0.23 -7.81
N ASP A 22 -10.85 -0.47 -9.12
CA ASP A 22 -10.13 -1.59 -9.73
C ASP A 22 -8.60 -1.37 -9.76
N ILE A 23 -8.16 -0.13 -10.01
CA ILE A 23 -6.75 0.23 -10.13
C ILE A 23 -6.43 1.38 -9.18
N LEU A 24 -5.51 1.14 -8.25
CA LEU A 24 -5.04 2.14 -7.30
C LEU A 24 -3.59 2.51 -7.63
N LEU A 25 -3.29 3.81 -7.70
CA LEU A 25 -1.94 4.35 -7.85
C LEU A 25 -1.60 5.24 -6.65
N THR A 26 -0.54 4.92 -5.92
CA THR A 26 -0.04 5.71 -4.79
C THR A 26 1.42 6.09 -4.98
N HIS A 27 1.87 7.17 -4.31
CA HIS A 27 3.28 7.56 -4.37
C HIS A 27 4.17 6.52 -3.66
N GLY A 28 3.82 6.19 -2.41
CA GLY A 28 4.54 5.21 -1.59
C GLY A 28 3.83 3.85 -1.52
N PRO A 29 4.56 2.80 -1.11
CA PRO A 29 4.03 1.46 -0.99
C PRO A 29 3.15 1.28 0.26
N PRO A 30 2.24 0.30 0.27
CA PRO A 30 1.67 -0.24 1.51
C PRO A 30 2.77 -0.92 2.37
N HIS A 31 2.59 -0.92 3.69
CA HIS A 31 3.55 -1.53 4.62
C HIS A 31 3.79 -3.02 4.30
N SER A 32 5.04 -3.45 4.38
CA SER A 32 5.51 -4.82 4.11
C SER A 32 5.31 -5.33 2.67
N ILE A 33 4.90 -4.49 1.73
CA ILE A 33 4.75 -4.85 0.32
C ILE A 33 5.77 -4.06 -0.48
N LEU A 34 6.86 -4.72 -0.88
CA LEU A 34 7.92 -4.11 -1.71
C LEU A 34 8.44 -2.77 -1.15
N ASP A 35 8.51 -2.64 0.17
CA ASP A 35 8.74 -1.37 0.86
C ASP A 35 10.05 -1.30 1.64
N ILE A 36 10.98 -2.23 1.40
CA ILE A 36 12.24 -2.30 2.14
C ILE A 36 13.27 -1.31 1.59
N SER A 37 13.75 -0.42 2.45
CA SER A 37 14.83 0.53 2.15
C SER A 37 16.23 -0.12 2.14
N SER A 38 17.25 0.65 1.75
CA SER A 38 18.67 0.22 1.81
C SER A 38 19.13 -0.18 3.22
N ASN A 39 18.47 0.35 4.25
CA ASN A 39 18.81 0.13 5.66
C ASN A 39 17.89 -0.92 6.30
N THR A 40 17.22 -1.76 5.50
CA THR A 40 16.31 -2.83 5.95
C THR A 40 15.06 -2.38 6.70
N TYR A 41 14.77 -1.08 6.75
CA TYR A 41 13.53 -0.56 7.33
C TYR A 41 12.38 -0.58 6.33
N HIS A 42 11.19 -0.88 6.83
CA HIS A 42 9.92 -0.75 6.11
C HIS A 42 9.55 0.72 5.94
N LEU A 43 9.33 1.09 4.68
CA LEU A 43 8.94 2.41 4.24
C LEU A 43 7.46 2.45 3.80
N GLY A 44 6.68 1.40 4.01
CA GLY A 44 5.28 1.42 3.62
C GLY A 44 4.34 1.96 4.69
N CYS A 45 3.17 2.42 4.26
CA CYS A 45 2.14 2.94 5.17
C CYS A 45 1.23 1.80 5.70
N LYS A 46 1.10 1.68 7.02
CA LYS A 46 0.26 0.65 7.66
C LYS A 46 -1.23 0.87 7.42
N GLU A 47 -1.69 2.13 7.47
CA GLU A 47 -3.09 2.46 7.20
C GLU A 47 -3.46 2.23 5.73
N LEU A 48 -2.52 2.47 4.79
CA LEU A 48 -2.72 2.13 3.38
C LEU A 48 -2.84 0.62 3.18
N LEU A 49 -1.95 -0.18 3.81
CA LEU A 49 -2.04 -1.64 3.76
C LEU A 49 -3.42 -2.12 4.21
N LYS A 50 -3.89 -1.63 5.37
CA LYS A 50 -5.21 -1.98 5.91
C LYS A 50 -6.33 -1.62 4.94
N GLN A 51 -6.32 -0.40 4.41
CA GLN A 51 -7.37 0.04 3.48
C GLN A 51 -7.40 -0.81 2.20
N VAL A 52 -6.24 -1.11 1.63
CA VAL A 52 -6.11 -1.90 0.39
C VAL A 52 -6.48 -3.36 0.63
N SER A 53 -6.10 -3.96 1.76
CA SER A 53 -6.33 -5.38 2.01
C SER A 53 -7.73 -5.71 2.52
N THR A 54 -8.39 -4.78 3.24
CA THR A 54 -9.67 -5.07 3.90
C THR A 54 -10.87 -4.34 3.30
N VAL A 55 -10.68 -3.23 2.59
CA VAL A 55 -11.81 -2.39 2.14
C VAL A 55 -11.90 -2.30 0.63
N ILE A 56 -10.82 -1.87 -0.03
CA ILE A 56 -10.86 -1.57 -1.48
C ILE A 56 -10.59 -2.82 -2.30
N GLN A 57 -9.58 -3.61 -1.91
CA GLN A 57 -9.16 -4.84 -2.60
C GLN A 57 -9.02 -4.65 -4.12
N PRO A 58 -8.22 -3.66 -4.58
CA PRO A 58 -8.07 -3.38 -6.00
C PRO A 58 -7.46 -4.57 -6.73
N LYS A 59 -7.83 -4.76 -8.00
CA LYS A 59 -7.23 -5.75 -8.89
C LYS A 59 -5.75 -5.46 -9.15
N LEU A 60 -5.37 -4.18 -9.13
CA LEU A 60 -4.00 -3.72 -9.33
C LEU A 60 -3.69 -2.54 -8.42
N HIS A 61 -2.58 -2.62 -7.66
CA HIS A 61 -2.04 -1.50 -6.90
C HIS A 61 -0.62 -1.18 -7.37
N LEU A 62 -0.45 -0.01 -7.97
CA LEU A 62 0.81 0.53 -8.45
C LEU A 62 1.38 1.55 -7.46
N PHE A 63 2.68 1.48 -7.20
CA PHE A 63 3.37 2.42 -6.32
C PHE A 63 4.87 2.48 -6.62
N GLY A 64 5.54 3.49 -6.08
CA GLY A 64 6.98 3.70 -6.24
C GLY A 64 7.67 4.04 -4.94
N HIS A 65 8.49 5.09 -4.95
CA HIS A 65 9.24 5.63 -3.80
C HIS A 65 10.40 4.77 -3.29
N VAL A 66 10.28 3.44 -3.30
CA VAL A 66 11.32 2.52 -2.81
C VAL A 66 12.01 1.85 -3.99
N HIS A 67 13.15 2.38 -4.42
CA HIS A 67 13.87 1.85 -5.59
C HIS A 67 14.30 0.37 -5.44
N ARG A 68 14.61 -0.05 -4.22
CA ARG A 68 14.92 -1.47 -3.91
C ARG A 68 13.70 -2.38 -3.93
N GLY A 69 12.51 -1.80 -3.87
CA GLY A 69 11.24 -2.50 -3.95
C GLY A 69 10.76 -2.75 -5.38
N TYR A 70 11.58 -2.47 -6.40
CA TYR A 70 11.19 -2.78 -7.78
C TYR A 70 10.86 -4.28 -7.92
N GLY A 71 9.66 -4.58 -8.39
CA GLY A 71 9.17 -5.94 -8.54
C GLY A 71 7.65 -5.99 -8.64
N GLN A 72 7.12 -7.21 -8.58
CA GLN A 72 5.69 -7.47 -8.53
C GLN A 72 5.39 -8.56 -7.51
N LEU A 73 4.28 -8.42 -6.79
CA LEU A 73 3.70 -9.48 -5.97
C LEU A 73 2.33 -9.81 -6.54
N LYS A 74 2.07 -11.09 -6.74
CA LYS A 74 0.74 -11.60 -7.10
C LYS A 74 0.17 -12.31 -5.89
N ASN A 75 -0.98 -11.84 -5.43
CA ASN A 75 -1.80 -12.63 -4.52
C ASN A 75 -2.49 -13.69 -5.38
N GLU A 76 -1.87 -14.86 -5.51
CA GLU A 76 -2.57 -16.01 -6.07
C GLU A 76 -3.58 -16.47 -5.02
N PRO A 77 -4.88 -16.56 -5.35
CA PRO A 77 -5.81 -17.23 -4.46
C PRO A 77 -5.34 -18.69 -4.36
N GLU A 78 -5.06 -19.17 -3.14
CA GLU A 78 -4.95 -20.60 -2.91
C GLU A 78 -6.28 -21.23 -3.35
N PHE A 79 -6.24 -22.05 -4.40
CA PHE A 79 -7.38 -22.86 -4.79
C PHE A 79 -7.69 -23.83 -3.63
N GLY A 80 -8.83 -23.62 -2.97
CA GLY A 80 -9.51 -24.58 -2.11
C GLY A 80 -10.91 -24.82 -2.66
#